data_AF-A0A1G4J1V4-F1
#
_entry.id   AF-A0A1G4J1V4-F1
#
_cell.length_a   1.000
_cell.length_b   1.000
_cell.length_c   1.000
_cell.angle_alpha   90.00
_cell.angle_beta   90.00
_cell.angle_gamma   90.00
#
_symmetry.space_group_name_H-M   'P 1'
#
loop_
_entity.id
_entity.type
_entity.pdbx_description
1 polymer ?
#
loop_
_entity_poly.entity_id
_entity_poly.type
_entity_poly.pdbx_seq_one_letter_code
_entity_poly.pdbx_strand_id
1 'polypeptide(L)'
;MVLHFSQLPHHRTYVLHWYRYTLRNIPRNVHSEHLQLRIKSVTRTTVLKHRSDKSSWSIYKLLRDLKKLNTLLLKSKTEKVWELLTLYSRKTSGKGKKSSLPICAPPKAPEQDPETVRNAKLLHDYITEKQRRSLLPNNLADEFKLKLVLPLALHEHNLQKLHRIEYKLASGPPKVSLNYTSAGKARIWFVRSAVNKGKRQSRGLGRIIRLEKKKGQNNLDYWNSIHENSRWAWHEAVWEHLIETNSVIQGSPEKFLSSTAKPINKTGHVANVDENRVICEWLNPLKESLEFLSVQSERQAKYFEEYKRKATFRSQCQYFAQKTDLMYQNRKRRYTKMLNDDLPFVTPFFRTRNLPAVLKAHKF
;
A
#
# COMPACT_ATOMS: atom_id res chain seq x y z
N MET A 1 -38.24 9.65 15.80
CA MET A 1 -37.52 8.38 15.52
C MET A 1 -36.18 8.41 16.26
N VAL A 2 -35.86 7.39 17.05
CA VAL A 2 -34.59 7.34 17.81
C VAL A 2 -33.43 7.24 16.82
N LEU A 3 -32.64 8.30 16.69
CA LEU A 3 -31.46 8.34 15.82
C LEU A 3 -30.43 7.32 16.31
N HIS A 4 -29.75 6.67 15.37
CA HIS A 4 -28.74 5.68 15.69
C HIS A 4 -27.52 6.37 16.34
N PHE A 5 -26.93 5.81 17.41
CA PHE A 5 -25.81 6.44 18.14
C PHE A 5 -24.56 6.72 17.29
N SER A 6 -24.39 6.01 16.17
CA SER A 6 -23.32 6.29 15.20
C SER A 6 -23.54 7.59 14.39
N GLN A 7 -24.79 8.07 14.31
CA GLN A 7 -25.18 9.30 13.63
C GLN A 7 -25.03 10.53 14.53
N LEU A 8 -24.87 10.33 15.85
CA LEU A 8 -24.59 11.41 16.81
C LEU A 8 -23.08 11.72 16.81
N PRO A 9 -22.64 12.88 16.28
CA PRO A 9 -21.22 13.19 16.14
C PRO A 9 -20.47 13.22 17.47
N HIS A 10 -21.09 13.79 18.51
CA HIS A 10 -20.54 13.90 19.87
C HIS A 10 -20.32 12.54 20.53
N HIS A 11 -21.24 11.59 20.34
CA HIS A 11 -21.09 10.25 20.88
C HIS A 11 -19.97 9.49 20.16
N ARG A 12 -19.89 9.64 18.82
CA ARG A 12 -18.82 9.04 18.02
C ARG A 12 -17.44 9.57 18.43
N THR A 13 -17.28 10.87 18.64
CA THR A 13 -16.01 11.46 19.10
C THR A 13 -15.66 10.97 20.50
N TYR A 14 -16.64 10.88 21.41
CA TYR A 14 -16.45 10.37 22.76
C TYR A 14 -15.95 8.92 22.79
N VAL A 15 -16.60 8.00 22.05
CA VAL A 15 -16.18 6.59 21.95
C VAL A 15 -14.75 6.48 21.38
N LEU A 16 -14.45 7.25 20.31
CA LEU A 16 -13.12 7.27 19.70
C LEU A 16 -12.05 7.82 20.64
N HIS A 17 -12.37 8.84 21.43
CA HIS A 17 -11.45 9.41 22.40
C HIS A 17 -11.09 8.37 23.46
N TRP A 18 -12.10 7.70 24.01
CA TRP A 18 -11.91 6.63 24.99
C TRP A 18 -11.13 5.44 24.45
N TYR A 19 -11.39 5.03 23.20
CA TYR A 19 -10.62 3.98 22.53
C TYR A 19 -9.17 4.38 22.26
N ARG A 20 -8.91 5.64 21.88
CA ARG A 20 -7.52 6.12 21.71
C ARG A 20 -6.81 6.22 23.07
N TYR A 21 -7.53 6.62 24.11
CA TYR A 21 -7.02 6.71 25.47
C TYR A 21 -6.61 5.33 26.01
N THR A 22 -7.42 4.29 25.82
CA THR A 22 -7.03 2.91 26.18
C THR A 22 -5.75 2.50 25.45
N LEU A 23 -5.68 2.69 24.13
CA LEU A 23 -4.52 2.29 23.34
C LEU A 23 -3.22 2.98 23.76
N ARG A 24 -3.29 4.25 24.19
CA ARG A 24 -2.12 5.00 24.69
C ARG A 24 -1.66 4.53 26.07
N ASN A 25 -2.59 4.08 26.93
CA ASN A 25 -2.27 3.64 28.29
C ASN A 25 -1.66 2.23 28.33
N ILE A 26 -1.99 1.38 27.36
CA ILE A 26 -1.50 -0.01 27.29
C ILE A 26 0.05 -0.10 27.35
N PRO A 27 0.83 0.53 26.46
CA PRO A 27 2.29 0.41 26.51
C PRO A 27 2.92 1.14 27.70
N ARG A 28 2.21 2.10 28.31
CA ARG A 28 2.73 2.90 29.44
C ARG A 28 2.62 2.18 30.78
N ASN A 29 1.55 1.39 30.96
CA ASN A 29 1.21 0.83 32.27
C ASN A 29 1.24 -0.71 32.32
N VAL A 30 1.51 -1.38 31.19
CA VAL A 30 1.57 -2.85 31.12
C VAL A 30 2.87 -3.27 30.47
N HIS A 31 3.74 -3.95 31.21
CA HIS A 31 5.03 -4.45 30.68
C HIS A 31 4.91 -5.78 29.93
N SER A 32 3.88 -6.59 30.21
CA SER A 32 3.66 -7.88 29.54
C SER A 32 3.10 -7.68 28.13
N GLU A 33 3.90 -8.02 27.11
CA GLU A 33 3.51 -7.95 25.70
C GLU A 33 2.25 -8.77 25.40
N HIS A 34 2.13 -9.95 26.01
CA HIS A 34 0.96 -10.81 25.85
C HIS A 34 -0.33 -10.14 26.34
N LEU A 35 -0.29 -9.50 27.51
CA LEU A 35 -1.44 -8.76 28.04
C LEU A 35 -1.76 -7.54 27.17
N GLN A 36 -0.74 -6.83 26.66
CA GLN A 36 -0.95 -5.72 25.73
C GLN A 36 -1.68 -6.17 24.46
N LEU A 37 -1.25 -7.28 23.85
CA LEU A 37 -1.87 -7.84 22.64
C LEU A 37 -3.31 -8.28 22.91
N ARG A 38 -3.57 -8.89 24.07
CA ARG A 38 -4.93 -9.29 24.47
C ARG A 38 -5.86 -8.10 24.69
N ILE A 39 -5.40 -7.04 25.36
CA ILE A 39 -6.20 -5.82 25.53
C ILE A 39 -6.52 -5.21 24.16
N LYS A 40 -5.53 -5.07 23.28
CA LYS A 40 -5.70 -4.50 21.93
C LYS A 40 -6.71 -5.32 21.10
N SER A 41 -6.60 -6.64 21.14
CA SER A 41 -7.49 -7.51 20.36
C SER A 41 -8.93 -7.46 20.87
N VAL A 42 -9.15 -7.61 22.19
CA VAL A 42 -10.50 -7.62 22.79
C VAL A 42 -11.19 -6.25 22.66
N THR A 43 -10.47 -5.16 22.90
CA THR A 43 -11.05 -3.80 22.73
C THR A 43 -11.40 -3.51 21.28
N ARG A 44 -10.56 -3.93 20.33
CA ARG A 44 -10.85 -3.77 18.90
C ARG A 44 -12.06 -4.60 18.47
N THR A 45 -12.14 -5.87 18.87
CA THR A 45 -13.25 -6.75 18.46
C THR A 45 -14.58 -6.31 19.06
N THR A 46 -14.60 -5.90 20.34
CA THR A 46 -15.81 -5.39 21.01
C THR A 46 -16.33 -4.10 20.38
N VAL A 47 -15.47 -3.12 20.08
CA VAL A 47 -15.87 -1.88 19.42
C VAL A 47 -16.41 -2.13 18.01
N LEU A 48 -15.80 -3.05 17.25
CA LEU A 48 -16.29 -3.40 15.92
C LEU A 48 -17.64 -4.12 15.97
N LYS A 49 -17.82 -5.05 16.92
CA LYS A 49 -19.05 -5.83 17.09
C LYS A 49 -20.26 -4.93 17.41
N HIS A 50 -20.07 -3.91 18.22
CA HIS A 50 -21.15 -3.05 18.73
C HIS A 50 -21.27 -1.71 17.99
N ARG A 51 -20.64 -1.56 16.82
CA ARG A 51 -20.65 -0.31 16.03
C ARG A 51 -22.05 0.10 15.55
N SER A 52 -22.92 -0.88 15.31
CA SER A 52 -24.28 -0.71 14.78
C SER A 52 -25.38 -1.02 15.79
N ASP A 53 -25.05 -0.99 17.08
CA ASP A 53 -26.02 -1.24 18.14
C ASP A 53 -26.96 -0.02 18.30
N LYS A 54 -28.27 -0.30 18.33
CA LYS A 54 -29.31 0.71 18.53
C LYS A 54 -29.61 0.99 20.01
N SER A 55 -29.25 0.08 20.91
CA SER A 55 -29.58 0.19 22.34
C SER A 55 -28.58 1.08 23.08
N SER A 56 -29.10 2.13 23.72
CA SER A 56 -28.31 3.07 24.54
C SER A 56 -27.64 2.38 25.73
N TRP A 57 -28.34 1.41 26.34
CA TRP A 57 -27.93 0.80 27.59
C TRP A 57 -26.78 -0.21 27.43
N SER A 58 -26.73 -0.96 26.32
CA SER A 58 -25.60 -1.86 26.04
C SER A 58 -24.31 -1.08 25.81
N ILE A 59 -24.39 0.00 25.01
CA ILE A 59 -23.27 0.90 24.73
C ILE A 59 -22.80 1.60 26.01
N TYR A 60 -23.74 2.09 26.83
CA TYR A 60 -23.42 2.70 28.12
C TYR A 60 -22.66 1.73 29.04
N LYS A 61 -23.10 0.47 29.13
CA LYS A 61 -22.41 -0.57 29.91
C LYS A 61 -20.99 -0.80 29.39
N LEU A 62 -20.82 -0.96 28.07
CA LEU A 62 -19.51 -1.13 27.44
C LEU A 62 -18.58 0.07 27.67
N LEU A 63 -19.08 1.29 27.62
CA LEU A 63 -18.31 2.49 27.92
C LEU A 63 -17.90 2.56 29.40
N ARG A 64 -18.79 2.14 30.31
CA ARG A 64 -18.49 2.02 31.74
C ARG A 64 -17.41 0.98 32.00
N ASP A 65 -17.48 -0.16 31.31
CA ASP A 65 -16.49 -1.24 31.42
C ASP A 65 -15.13 -0.81 30.82
N LEU A 66 -15.14 -0.03 29.73
CA LEU A 66 -13.94 0.54 29.14
C LEU A 66 -13.31 1.63 30.03
N LYS A 67 -14.12 2.44 30.72
CA LYS A 67 -13.65 3.36 31.76
C LYS A 67 -13.03 2.60 32.92
N LYS A 68 -13.69 1.52 33.39
CA LYS A 68 -13.18 0.64 34.46
C LYS A 68 -11.84 0.01 34.06
N LEU A 69 -11.73 -0.50 32.84
CA LEU A 69 -10.49 -1.02 32.28
C LEU A 69 -9.35 0.02 32.35
N ASN A 70 -9.59 1.25 31.91
CA ASN A 70 -8.60 2.32 32.00
C ASN A 70 -8.18 2.63 33.44
N THR A 71 -9.12 2.66 34.39
CA THR A 71 -8.77 2.87 35.81
C THR A 71 -7.93 1.75 36.39
N LEU A 72 -8.13 0.50 35.94
CA LEU A 72 -7.33 -0.65 36.35
C LEU A 72 -5.94 -0.64 35.71
N LEU A 73 -5.84 -0.21 34.46
CA LEU A 73 -4.57 -0.01 33.77
C LEU A 73 -3.73 1.09 34.45
N LEU A 74 -4.33 2.22 34.84
CA LEU A 74 -3.62 3.29 35.55
C LEU A 74 -3.14 2.87 36.95
N LYS A 75 -3.86 1.97 37.61
CA LYS A 75 -3.50 1.43 38.94
C LYS A 75 -2.62 0.17 38.85
N SER A 76 -2.17 -0.22 37.65
CA SER A 76 -1.35 -1.41 37.39
C SER A 76 -1.91 -2.73 37.94
N LYS A 77 -3.24 -2.85 38.07
CA LYS A 77 -3.91 -4.05 38.62
C LYS A 77 -4.13 -5.10 37.51
N THR A 78 -3.06 -5.75 37.07
CA THR A 78 -3.02 -6.67 35.92
C THR A 78 -3.98 -7.86 36.03
N GLU A 79 -4.16 -8.43 37.23
CA GLU A 79 -5.09 -9.54 37.48
C GLU A 79 -6.54 -9.15 37.21
N LYS A 80 -6.97 -7.99 37.73
CA LYS A 80 -8.34 -7.48 37.53
C LYS A 80 -8.59 -7.07 36.08
N VAL A 81 -7.55 -6.63 35.37
CA VAL A 81 -7.60 -6.40 33.92
C VAL A 81 -7.83 -7.72 33.19
N TRP A 82 -7.12 -8.78 33.59
CA TRP A 82 -7.26 -10.11 33.01
C TRP A 82 -8.67 -10.68 33.20
N GLU A 83 -9.22 -10.60 34.41
CA GLU A 83 -10.59 -11.02 34.71
C GLU A 83 -11.62 -10.29 33.83
N LEU A 84 -11.50 -8.97 33.73
CA LEU A 84 -12.39 -8.14 32.92
C LEU A 84 -12.33 -8.55 31.44
N LEU A 85 -11.14 -8.76 30.89
CA LEU A 85 -10.97 -9.21 29.50
C LEU A 85 -11.52 -10.62 29.29
N THR A 86 -11.46 -11.48 30.30
CA THR A 86 -11.94 -12.87 30.22
C THR A 86 -13.46 -12.93 30.07
N LEU A 87 -14.19 -11.97 30.65
CA LEU A 87 -15.65 -11.84 30.44
C LEU A 87 -16.02 -11.63 28.97
N TYR A 88 -15.20 -10.91 28.22
CA TYR A 88 -15.44 -10.64 26.79
C TYR A 88 -14.75 -11.61 25.85
N SER A 89 -13.74 -12.36 26.33
CA SER A 89 -13.03 -13.36 25.53
C SER A 89 -13.62 -14.77 25.64
N ARG A 90 -14.50 -15.05 26.62
CA ARG A 90 -15.25 -16.31 26.67
C ARG A 90 -16.14 -16.38 25.44
N LYS A 91 -15.71 -17.18 24.45
CA LYS A 91 -16.57 -17.66 23.37
C LYS A 91 -17.84 -18.18 24.04
N THR A 92 -18.99 -17.67 23.64
CA THR A 92 -20.29 -18.25 23.96
C THR A 92 -20.34 -19.65 23.38
N SER A 93 -19.81 -20.63 24.11
CA SER A 93 -20.02 -22.05 23.84
C SER A 93 -21.45 -22.37 24.27
N GLY A 94 -22.34 -22.39 23.28
CA GLY A 94 -23.61 -23.12 23.26
C GLY A 94 -24.52 -23.06 24.49
N LYS A 95 -25.63 -22.32 24.37
CA LYS A 95 -26.98 -22.82 24.68
C LYS A 95 -28.01 -21.83 24.13
N GLY A 96 -28.85 -22.32 23.23
CA GLY A 96 -29.93 -21.57 22.61
C GLY A 96 -29.92 -21.66 21.10
N LYS A 97 -30.33 -22.82 20.56
CA LYS A 97 -31.04 -22.85 19.27
C LYS A 97 -32.28 -21.96 19.43
N LYS A 98 -32.14 -20.66 19.23
CA LYS A 98 -33.25 -19.81 18.81
C LYS A 98 -33.18 -19.81 17.30
N SER A 99 -34.29 -20.17 16.68
CA SER A 99 -34.47 -20.12 15.24
C SER A 99 -33.84 -18.84 14.71
N SER A 100 -33.07 -18.98 13.64
CA SER A 100 -32.71 -17.83 12.82
C SER A 100 -34.02 -17.25 12.30
N LEU A 101 -34.60 -16.29 13.02
CA LEU A 101 -35.42 -15.27 12.40
C LEU A 101 -34.59 -14.77 11.21
N PRO A 102 -35.16 -14.70 10.00
CA PRO A 102 -34.41 -14.26 8.85
C PRO A 102 -33.83 -12.91 9.23
N ILE A 103 -32.50 -12.85 9.34
CA ILE A 103 -31.78 -11.60 9.46
C ILE A 103 -32.18 -10.88 8.19
N CYS A 104 -33.13 -9.95 8.34
CA CYS A 104 -33.45 -8.98 7.32
C CYS A 104 -32.09 -8.39 6.98
N ALA A 105 -31.56 -8.77 5.81
CA ALA A 105 -30.30 -8.28 5.33
C ALA A 105 -30.33 -6.76 5.55
N PRO A 106 -29.24 -6.14 6.05
CA PRO A 106 -29.19 -4.68 6.13
C PRO A 106 -29.72 -4.17 4.79
N PRO A 107 -30.73 -3.27 4.76
CA PRO A 107 -31.34 -2.86 3.50
C PRO A 107 -30.18 -2.52 2.59
N LYS A 108 -30.02 -3.31 1.51
CA LYS A 108 -28.92 -3.14 0.57
C LYS A 108 -28.90 -1.65 0.31
N ALA A 109 -27.79 -0.97 0.63
CA ALA A 109 -27.65 0.44 0.30
C ALA A 109 -28.14 0.57 -1.15
N PRO A 110 -29.08 1.49 -1.44
CA PRO A 110 -29.73 1.53 -2.74
C PRO A 110 -28.63 1.39 -3.78
N GLU A 111 -28.71 0.33 -4.59
CA GLU A 111 -27.70 0.06 -5.61
C GLU A 111 -27.79 1.23 -6.58
N GLN A 112 -27.01 2.28 -6.29
CA GLN A 112 -26.99 3.48 -7.09
C GLN A 112 -26.23 3.14 -8.35
N ASP A 113 -26.90 3.29 -9.49
CA ASP A 113 -26.27 3.09 -10.77
C ASP A 113 -25.01 3.97 -10.86
N PRO A 114 -23.84 3.40 -11.17
CA PRO A 114 -22.57 4.14 -11.16
C PRO A 114 -22.59 5.33 -12.12
N GLU A 115 -23.40 5.25 -13.19
CA GLU A 115 -23.61 6.35 -14.14
C GLU A 115 -24.36 7.53 -13.50
N THR A 116 -25.38 7.27 -12.68
CA THR A 116 -26.14 8.33 -12.00
C THR A 116 -25.27 9.10 -10.99
N VAL A 117 -24.47 8.37 -10.22
CA VAL A 117 -23.52 8.96 -9.26
C VAL A 117 -22.47 9.81 -9.97
N ARG A 118 -21.96 9.34 -11.11
CA ARG A 118 -21.00 10.08 -11.91
C ARG A 118 -21.61 11.35 -12.48
N ASN A 119 -22.82 11.27 -13.04
CA ASN A 119 -23.53 12.40 -13.64
C ASN A 119 -23.87 13.45 -12.59
N ALA A 120 -24.30 13.04 -11.39
CA ALA A 120 -24.57 13.95 -10.27
C ALA A 120 -23.32 14.72 -9.85
N LYS A 121 -22.15 14.06 -9.80
CA LYS A 121 -20.87 14.73 -9.51
C LYS A 121 -20.49 15.73 -10.59
N LEU A 122 -20.55 15.32 -11.87
CA LEU A 122 -20.23 16.22 -12.99
C LEU A 122 -21.14 17.45 -13.02
N LEU A 123 -22.43 17.24 -12.74
CA LEU A 123 -23.41 18.32 -12.65
C LEU A 123 -23.09 19.28 -11.49
N HIS A 124 -22.76 18.74 -10.32
CA HIS A 124 -22.38 19.56 -9.16
C HIS A 124 -21.10 20.37 -9.44
N ASP A 125 -20.05 19.73 -9.94
CA ASP A 125 -18.78 20.39 -10.27
C ASP A 125 -19.02 21.51 -11.30
N TYR A 126 -19.81 21.25 -12.34
CA TYR A 126 -20.18 22.24 -13.35
C TYR A 126 -20.94 23.43 -12.76
N ILE A 127 -21.98 23.18 -11.97
CA ILE A 127 -22.78 24.23 -11.34
C ILE A 127 -21.89 25.10 -10.44
N THR A 128 -21.05 24.48 -9.60
CA THR A 128 -20.16 25.22 -8.70
C THR A 128 -19.15 26.07 -9.47
N GLU A 129 -18.58 25.57 -10.57
CA GLU A 129 -17.65 26.33 -11.41
C GLU A 129 -18.34 27.53 -12.09
N LYS A 130 -19.53 27.34 -12.67
CA LYS A 130 -20.25 28.43 -13.35
C LYS A 130 -20.84 29.45 -12.37
N GLN A 131 -21.30 29.04 -11.18
CA GLN A 131 -21.75 29.93 -10.12
C GLN A 131 -20.60 30.79 -9.57
N ARG A 132 -19.40 30.21 -9.39
CA ARG A 132 -18.20 30.98 -9.02
C ARG A 132 -17.82 32.04 -10.04
N ARG A 133 -18.12 31.82 -11.32
CA ARG A 133 -17.91 32.78 -12.41
C ARG A 133 -19.11 33.71 -12.65
N SER A 134 -20.13 33.66 -11.81
CA SER A 134 -21.38 34.43 -11.95
C SER A 134 -22.14 34.18 -13.27
N LEU A 135 -21.95 33.01 -13.88
CA LEU A 135 -22.61 32.60 -15.13
C LEU A 135 -23.92 31.83 -14.90
N LEU A 136 -24.18 31.39 -13.66
CA LEU A 136 -25.41 30.71 -13.27
C LEU A 136 -25.97 31.31 -11.97
N PRO A 137 -27.30 31.39 -11.82
CA PRO A 137 -27.94 31.75 -10.56
C PRO A 137 -27.58 30.78 -9.41
N ASN A 138 -27.54 31.30 -8.19
CA ASN A 138 -27.29 30.49 -6.98
C ASN A 138 -28.41 29.47 -6.72
N ASN A 139 -29.65 29.82 -7.05
CA ASN A 139 -30.81 28.95 -6.88
C ASN A 139 -31.32 28.48 -8.25
N LEU A 140 -31.18 27.17 -8.50
CA LEU A 140 -31.70 26.50 -9.69
C LEU A 140 -32.69 25.41 -9.25
N ALA A 141 -33.87 25.36 -9.87
CA ALA A 141 -34.80 24.26 -9.63
C ALA A 141 -34.26 22.95 -10.20
N ASP A 142 -34.58 21.82 -9.56
CA ASP A 142 -34.01 20.52 -9.89
C ASP A 142 -34.38 20.05 -11.30
N GLU A 143 -35.54 20.45 -11.81
CA GLU A 143 -35.93 20.18 -13.20
C GLU A 143 -35.01 20.83 -14.23
N PHE A 144 -34.63 22.10 -14.00
CA PHE A 144 -33.70 22.81 -14.88
C PHE A 144 -32.30 22.20 -14.81
N LYS A 145 -31.87 21.77 -13.62
CA LYS A 145 -30.59 21.08 -13.43
C LYS A 145 -30.51 19.82 -14.29
N LEU A 146 -31.58 19.02 -14.33
CA LEU A 146 -31.61 17.76 -15.07
C LEU A 146 -31.85 17.94 -16.57
N LYS A 147 -32.77 18.83 -16.98
CA LYS A 147 -33.16 18.98 -18.39
C LYS A 147 -32.20 19.86 -19.19
N LEU A 148 -31.65 20.93 -18.60
CA LEU A 148 -30.82 21.92 -19.31
C LEU A 148 -29.35 21.86 -18.90
N VAL A 149 -29.08 21.87 -17.59
CA VAL A 149 -27.69 21.99 -17.10
C VAL A 149 -26.90 20.69 -17.26
N LEU A 150 -27.52 19.54 -17.00
CA LEU A 150 -26.85 18.25 -17.10
C LEU A 150 -26.34 17.94 -18.53
N PRO A 151 -27.13 18.11 -19.61
CA PRO A 151 -26.63 17.94 -20.97
C PRO A 151 -25.43 18.83 -21.29
N LEU A 152 -25.44 20.08 -20.83
CA LEU A 152 -24.33 21.03 -21.01
C LEU A 152 -23.09 20.62 -20.21
N ALA A 153 -23.25 20.20 -18.96
CA ALA A 153 -22.17 19.70 -18.12
C ALA A 153 -21.50 18.45 -18.74
N LEU A 154 -22.33 17.53 -19.26
CA LEU A 154 -21.84 16.35 -19.97
C LEU A 154 -21.13 16.72 -21.27
N HIS A 155 -21.60 17.73 -21.99
CA HIS A 155 -20.96 18.21 -23.21
C HIS A 155 -19.57 18.80 -22.89
N GLU A 156 -19.46 19.75 -21.96
CA GLU A 156 -18.19 20.41 -21.61
C GLU A 156 -17.15 19.39 -21.09
N HIS A 157 -17.58 18.45 -20.24
CA HIS A 157 -16.71 17.38 -19.75
C HIS A 157 -16.16 16.50 -20.89
N ASN A 158 -17.02 16.14 -21.84
CA ASN A 158 -16.62 15.30 -22.98
C ASN A 158 -15.83 16.09 -24.03
N LEU A 159 -16.01 17.40 -24.11
CA LEU A 159 -15.23 18.30 -24.96
C LEU A 159 -13.78 18.37 -24.44
N GLN A 160 -13.59 18.52 -23.13
CA GLN A 160 -12.27 18.39 -22.51
C GLN A 160 -11.64 17.00 -22.77
N LYS A 161 -12.45 15.94 -22.73
CA LYS A 161 -12.00 14.58 -23.08
C LYS A 161 -11.57 14.49 -24.54
N LEU A 162 -12.30 15.12 -25.46
CA LEU A 162 -12.00 15.18 -26.88
C LEU A 162 -10.68 15.90 -27.14
N HIS A 163 -10.45 17.08 -26.56
CA HIS A 163 -9.17 17.78 -26.68
C HIS A 163 -8.00 16.95 -26.16
N ARG A 164 -8.19 16.19 -25.07
CA ARG A 164 -7.15 15.26 -24.59
C ARG A 164 -6.89 14.11 -25.57
N ILE A 165 -7.88 13.68 -26.33
CA ILE A 165 -7.72 12.66 -27.39
C ILE A 165 -6.96 13.26 -28.57
N GLU A 166 -7.37 14.45 -29.01
CA GLU A 166 -6.74 15.22 -30.07
C GLU A 166 -5.26 15.48 -29.78
N TYR A 167 -4.95 16.04 -28.60
CA TYR A 167 -3.58 16.28 -28.16
C TYR A 167 -2.73 15.00 -28.17
N LYS A 168 -3.30 13.86 -27.72
CA LYS A 168 -2.60 12.57 -27.75
C LYS A 168 -2.37 12.06 -29.17
N LEU A 169 -3.27 12.33 -30.10
CA LEU A 169 -3.08 11.98 -31.50
C LEU A 169 -2.04 12.89 -32.17
N ALA A 170 -2.06 14.18 -31.86
CA ALA A 170 -1.05 15.14 -32.33
C ALA A 170 0.36 14.78 -31.84
N SER A 171 0.48 14.26 -30.60
CA SER A 171 1.78 13.82 -30.04
C SER A 171 2.39 12.58 -30.72
N GLY A 172 1.66 11.92 -31.62
CA GLY A 172 2.13 10.75 -32.35
C GLY A 172 1.97 9.41 -31.62
N PRO A 173 2.55 8.32 -32.16
CA PRO A 173 2.43 6.99 -31.56
C PRO A 173 3.12 6.93 -30.19
N PRO A 174 2.54 6.18 -29.22
CA PRO A 174 3.11 6.07 -27.90
C PRO A 174 4.45 5.34 -27.92
N LYS A 175 5.50 6.00 -27.42
CA LYS A 175 6.87 5.47 -27.41
C LYS A 175 6.98 4.17 -26.60
N VAL A 176 7.66 3.18 -27.18
CA VAL A 176 8.06 1.95 -26.51
C VAL A 176 9.45 2.15 -25.93
N SER A 177 9.62 1.88 -24.64
CA SER A 177 10.89 2.08 -23.95
C SER A 177 11.24 0.91 -23.05
N LEU A 178 12.54 0.64 -22.93
CA LEU A 178 13.07 -0.26 -21.91
C LEU A 178 13.04 0.45 -20.57
N ASN A 179 12.25 -0.07 -19.65
CA ASN A 179 12.25 0.36 -18.26
C ASN A 179 12.90 -0.71 -17.39
N TYR A 180 13.25 -0.33 -16.17
CA TYR A 180 13.74 -1.28 -15.18
C TYR A 180 13.07 -1.06 -13.83
N THR A 181 13.06 -2.11 -13.02
CA THR A 181 12.77 -2.04 -11.59
C THR A 181 13.95 -2.60 -10.82
N SER A 182 14.39 -1.89 -9.79
CA SER A 182 15.42 -2.38 -8.88
C SER A 182 14.87 -3.44 -7.93
N ALA A 183 15.69 -4.46 -7.68
CA ALA A 183 15.50 -5.50 -6.68
C ALA A 183 16.87 -5.76 -6.01
N GLY A 184 17.14 -5.06 -4.91
CA GLY A 184 18.49 -5.03 -4.32
C GLY A 184 19.51 -4.44 -5.30
N LYS A 185 20.65 -5.13 -5.47
CA LYS A 185 21.68 -4.76 -6.46
C LYS A 185 21.27 -5.05 -7.91
N ALA A 186 20.29 -5.92 -8.14
CA ALA A 186 19.87 -6.30 -9.49
C ALA A 186 18.87 -5.30 -10.10
N ARG A 187 19.00 -5.05 -11.41
CA ARG A 187 18.05 -4.25 -12.20
C ARG A 187 17.31 -5.14 -13.17
N ILE A 188 16.02 -5.36 -12.92
CA ILE A 188 15.16 -6.17 -13.79
C ILE A 188 14.66 -5.30 -14.93
N TRP A 189 15.13 -5.55 -16.14
CA TRP A 189 14.73 -4.82 -17.35
C TRP A 189 13.46 -5.42 -17.95
N PHE A 190 12.57 -4.57 -18.47
CA PHE A 190 11.37 -4.99 -19.20
C PHE A 190 10.90 -3.92 -20.20
N VAL A 191 10.24 -4.35 -21.26
CA VAL A 191 9.65 -3.45 -22.25
C VAL A 191 8.36 -2.85 -21.71
N ARG A 192 8.28 -1.52 -21.70
CA ARG A 192 7.07 -0.77 -21.36
C ARG A 192 6.48 -0.17 -22.63
N SER A 193 5.22 -0.48 -22.88
CA SER A 193 4.46 0.03 -24.02
C SER A 193 3.02 0.35 -23.61
N ALA A 194 2.27 1.04 -24.46
CA ALA A 194 0.84 1.28 -24.22
C ALA A 194 0.03 -0.03 -24.17
N VAL A 195 0.51 -1.07 -24.86
CA VAL A 195 -0.10 -2.40 -24.88
C VAL A 195 0.27 -3.20 -23.63
N ASN A 196 1.53 -3.08 -23.17
CA ASN A 196 2.09 -3.82 -22.04
C ASN A 196 2.20 -2.94 -20.78
N LYS A 197 1.06 -2.57 -20.17
CA LYS A 197 1.01 -1.75 -18.94
C LYS A 197 -0.08 -2.22 -17.98
N GLY A 198 0.22 -2.19 -16.67
CA GLY A 198 -0.74 -2.45 -15.60
C GLY A 198 -1.30 -3.87 -15.66
N LYS A 199 -2.64 -4.01 -15.72
CA LYS A 199 -3.31 -5.31 -15.81
C LYS A 199 -2.95 -6.12 -17.08
N ARG A 200 -2.46 -5.45 -18.13
CA ARG A 200 -2.02 -6.10 -19.39
C ARG A 200 -0.56 -6.56 -19.36
N GLN A 201 0.17 -6.25 -18.28
CA GLN A 201 1.52 -6.74 -18.11
C GLN A 201 1.53 -8.26 -17.93
N SER A 202 2.54 -8.93 -18.48
CA SER A 202 2.63 -10.39 -18.35
C SER A 202 2.68 -10.80 -16.87
N ARG A 203 1.82 -11.76 -16.49
CA ARG A 203 1.78 -12.29 -15.12
C ARG A 203 3.11 -12.92 -14.72
N GLY A 204 3.83 -13.52 -15.69
CA GLY A 204 5.16 -14.07 -15.52
C GLY A 204 6.18 -13.01 -15.07
N LEU A 205 6.25 -11.87 -15.77
CA LEU A 205 7.13 -10.76 -15.38
C LEU A 205 6.78 -10.22 -13.99
N GLY A 206 5.49 -10.08 -13.69
CA GLY A 206 5.03 -9.66 -12.35
C GLY A 206 5.36 -10.68 -11.24
N ARG A 207 5.46 -11.98 -11.56
CA ARG A 207 5.93 -13.00 -10.61
C ARG A 207 7.43 -12.89 -10.39
N ILE A 208 8.21 -12.77 -11.47
CA ILE A 208 9.67 -12.59 -11.42
C ILE A 208 10.03 -11.37 -10.57
N ILE A 209 9.44 -10.20 -10.85
CA ILE A 209 9.72 -8.96 -10.10
C ILE A 209 9.41 -9.13 -8.60
N ARG A 210 8.29 -9.75 -8.24
CA ARG A 210 7.92 -9.95 -6.82
C ARG A 210 8.84 -10.92 -6.12
N LEU A 211 9.18 -12.04 -6.77
CA LEU A 211 10.11 -13.02 -6.21
C LEU A 211 11.48 -12.39 -5.97
N GLU A 212 11.99 -11.64 -6.94
CA GLU A 212 13.33 -11.06 -6.83
C GLU A 212 13.37 -9.91 -5.83
N LYS A 213 12.31 -9.10 -5.72
CA LYS A 213 12.19 -8.11 -4.64
C LYS A 213 12.17 -8.77 -3.27
N LYS A 214 11.44 -9.89 -3.12
CA LYS A 214 11.42 -10.65 -1.87
C LYS A 214 12.81 -11.20 -1.54
N LYS A 215 13.51 -11.79 -2.51
CA LYS A 215 14.90 -12.25 -2.31
C LYS A 215 15.85 -11.11 -1.96
N GLY A 216 15.73 -9.97 -2.64
CA GLY A 216 16.52 -8.78 -2.35
C GLY A 216 16.27 -8.25 -0.94
N GLN A 217 15.02 -8.23 -0.48
CA GLN A 217 14.67 -7.87 0.89
C GLN A 217 15.25 -8.86 1.90
N ASN A 218 15.05 -10.17 1.68
CA ASN A 218 15.63 -11.20 2.55
C ASN A 218 17.15 -11.06 2.65
N ASN A 219 17.84 -10.76 1.54
CA ASN A 219 19.27 -10.51 1.55
C ASN A 219 19.62 -9.32 2.44
N LEU A 220 18.94 -8.17 2.29
CA LEU A 220 19.14 -7.01 3.17
C LEU A 220 18.86 -7.33 4.64
N ASP A 221 17.82 -8.11 4.92
CA ASP A 221 17.49 -8.53 6.29
C ASP A 221 18.60 -9.41 6.88
N TYR A 222 19.20 -10.32 6.07
CA TYR A 222 20.36 -11.10 6.49
C TYR A 222 21.61 -10.23 6.71
N TRP A 223 21.87 -9.24 5.85
CA TRP A 223 22.95 -8.27 6.07
C TRP A 223 22.80 -7.55 7.41
N ASN A 224 21.60 -7.06 7.71
CA ASN A 224 21.32 -6.40 8.98
C ASN A 224 21.49 -7.34 10.17
N SER A 225 20.97 -8.58 10.07
CA SER A 225 21.13 -9.59 11.12
C SER A 225 22.60 -9.95 11.36
N ILE A 226 23.42 -10.05 10.31
CA ILE A 226 24.86 -10.32 10.45
C ILE A 226 25.57 -9.12 11.11
N HIS A 227 25.18 -7.89 10.80
CA HIS A 227 25.71 -6.69 11.47
C HIS A 227 25.33 -6.61 12.95
N GLU A 228 24.13 -7.06 13.32
CA GLU A 228 23.73 -7.17 14.73
C GLU A 228 24.54 -8.27 15.43
N ASN A 229 24.63 -9.45 14.82
CA ASN A 229 25.39 -10.58 15.35
C ASN A 229 26.89 -10.29 15.48
N SER A 230 27.46 -9.45 14.61
CA SER A 230 28.87 -9.09 14.70
C SER A 230 29.20 -8.22 15.91
N ARG A 231 28.23 -7.43 16.40
CA ARG A 231 28.39 -6.69 17.65
C ARG A 231 28.41 -7.64 18.83
N TRP A 232 27.52 -8.64 18.86
CA TRP A 232 27.51 -9.68 19.87
C TRP A 232 28.80 -10.51 19.84
N ALA A 233 29.16 -11.03 18.68
CA ALA A 233 30.39 -11.81 18.48
C ALA A 233 31.64 -11.01 18.89
N TRP A 234 31.66 -9.69 18.66
CA TRP A 234 32.73 -8.83 19.14
C TRP A 234 32.77 -8.72 20.67
N HIS A 235 31.62 -8.56 21.33
CA HIS A 235 31.56 -8.53 22.79
C HIS A 235 31.98 -9.86 23.41
N GLU A 236 31.56 -10.99 22.83
CA GLU A 236 31.99 -12.33 23.26
C GLU A 236 33.50 -12.51 23.07
N ALA A 237 34.05 -12.11 21.92
CA ALA A 237 35.50 -12.18 21.67
C ALA A 237 36.31 -11.31 22.65
N VAL A 238 35.83 -10.11 22.98
CA VAL A 238 36.44 -9.24 24.01
C VAL A 238 36.37 -9.90 25.38
N TRP A 239 35.27 -10.57 25.70
CA TRP A 239 35.06 -11.22 26.98
C TRP A 239 35.94 -12.47 27.16
N GLU A 240 36.00 -13.33 26.15
CA GLU A 240 36.87 -14.52 26.13
C GLU A 240 38.34 -14.13 26.24
N HIS A 241 38.77 -13.14 25.46
CA HIS A 241 40.13 -12.62 25.56
C HIS A 241 40.47 -12.04 26.94
N LEU A 242 39.51 -11.34 27.56
CA LEU A 242 39.69 -10.81 28.91
C LEU A 242 39.88 -11.93 29.93
N ILE A 243 39.12 -13.03 29.81
CA ILE A 243 39.26 -14.20 30.68
C ILE A 243 40.64 -14.85 30.52
N GLU A 244 41.12 -14.97 29.28
CA GLU A 244 42.39 -15.65 28.99
C GLU A 244 43.63 -14.81 29.34
N THR A 245 43.58 -13.49 29.12
CA THR A 245 44.76 -12.62 29.19
C THR A 245 44.68 -11.50 30.24
N ASN A 246 43.53 -11.32 30.90
CA ASN A 246 43.22 -10.18 31.77
C ASN A 246 43.38 -8.81 31.10
N SER A 247 43.29 -8.75 29.76
CA SER A 247 43.45 -7.51 28.99
C SER A 247 42.27 -7.26 28.04
N VAL A 248 41.92 -5.99 27.85
CA VAL A 248 40.76 -5.58 27.05
C VAL A 248 41.19 -5.23 25.63
N ILE A 249 40.65 -5.94 24.65
CA ILE A 249 40.81 -5.63 23.23
C ILE A 249 40.13 -4.29 22.92
N GLN A 250 40.87 -3.36 22.33
CA GLN A 250 40.32 -2.09 21.83
C GLN A 250 40.03 -2.17 20.33
N GLY A 251 38.80 -1.86 19.93
CA GLY A 251 38.41 -1.87 18.51
C GLY A 251 36.92 -1.75 18.28
N SER A 252 36.51 -1.93 17.02
CA SER A 252 35.09 -1.98 16.64
C SER A 252 34.83 -3.09 15.62
N PRO A 253 33.67 -3.78 15.70
CA PRO A 253 33.32 -4.88 14.78
C PRO A 253 33.28 -4.43 13.32
N GLU A 254 32.90 -3.18 13.10
CA GLU A 254 32.76 -2.60 11.77
C GLU A 254 34.11 -2.50 11.04
N LYS A 255 35.21 -2.22 11.75
CA LYS A 255 36.56 -2.17 11.15
C LYS A 255 37.03 -3.53 10.65
N PHE A 256 36.67 -4.60 11.36
CA PHE A 256 37.04 -5.97 10.98
C PHE A 256 36.22 -6.46 9.79
N LEU A 257 34.92 -6.16 9.77
CA LEU A 257 34.02 -6.53 8.67
C LEU A 257 34.18 -5.65 7.42
N SER A 258 34.57 -4.38 7.57
CA SER A 258 34.80 -3.45 6.45
C SER A 258 36.14 -3.64 5.76
N SER A 259 37.06 -4.43 6.33
CA SER A 259 38.38 -4.67 5.75
C SER A 259 38.27 -5.62 4.55
N THR A 260 37.76 -5.08 3.45
CA THR A 260 37.91 -5.66 2.13
C THR A 260 39.39 -5.64 1.77
N ALA A 261 39.98 -6.84 1.69
CA ALA A 261 41.24 -7.14 1.02
C ALA A 261 42.49 -6.38 1.50
N LYS A 262 43.20 -6.99 2.46
CA LYS A 262 44.61 -7.38 2.29
C LYS A 262 44.89 -8.53 3.26
N PRO A 263 45.41 -9.68 2.82
CA PRO A 263 46.02 -10.60 3.77
C PRO A 263 47.11 -9.81 4.48
N ILE A 264 47.09 -9.81 5.81
CA ILE A 264 48.12 -9.18 6.65
C ILE A 264 49.39 -10.01 6.42
N ASN A 265 50.07 -9.76 5.31
CA ASN A 265 51.42 -10.20 5.09
C ASN A 265 52.33 -9.01 5.35
N LYS A 266 53.10 -9.15 6.43
CA LYS A 266 54.38 -8.47 6.69
C LYS A 266 54.29 -6.96 6.95
N THR A 267 54.04 -6.60 8.20
CA THR A 267 54.86 -5.58 8.87
C THR A 267 55.04 -6.02 10.33
N GLY A 268 56.30 -6.21 10.70
CA GLY A 268 56.72 -6.76 11.99
C GLY A 268 56.49 -5.81 13.14
N HIS A 269 55.26 -5.76 13.64
CA HIS A 269 54.99 -5.41 15.02
C HIS A 269 54.36 -6.62 15.70
N VAL A 270 55.04 -7.07 16.76
CA VAL A 270 54.60 -8.07 17.72
C VAL A 270 53.41 -7.49 18.49
N ALA A 271 52.26 -7.41 17.83
CA ALA A 271 50.98 -7.15 18.46
C ALA A 271 50.23 -8.50 18.49
N ASN A 272 50.30 -9.13 19.66
CA ASN A 272 49.48 -10.25 20.14
C ASN A 272 48.85 -11.13 19.06
N VAL A 273 49.56 -12.22 18.74
CA VAL A 273 49.07 -13.32 17.89
C VAL A 273 47.79 -13.94 18.48
N ASP A 274 47.64 -13.93 19.82
CA ASP A 274 46.46 -14.45 20.51
C ASP A 274 45.24 -13.52 20.45
N GLU A 275 45.42 -12.19 20.55
CA GLU A 275 44.34 -11.19 20.39
C GLU A 275 43.61 -11.34 19.04
N ASN A 276 44.38 -11.53 17.97
CA ASN A 276 43.82 -11.69 16.64
C ASN A 276 43.14 -13.05 16.43
N ARG A 277 43.55 -14.08 17.17
CA ARG A 277 43.00 -15.44 17.01
C ARG A 277 41.56 -15.52 17.48
N VAL A 278 41.28 -15.09 18.72
CA VAL A 278 39.93 -15.13 19.31
C VAL A 278 38.95 -14.28 18.50
N ILE A 279 39.36 -13.08 18.08
CA ILE A 279 38.54 -12.21 17.21
C ILE A 279 38.25 -12.88 15.86
N CYS A 280 39.25 -13.51 15.25
CA CYS A 280 39.09 -14.22 13.98
C CYS A 280 38.14 -15.41 14.11
N GLU A 281 38.21 -16.19 15.19
CA GLU A 281 37.34 -17.36 15.41
C GLU A 281 35.85 -16.95 15.48
N TRP A 282 35.54 -15.84 16.15
CA TRP A 282 34.17 -15.33 16.26
C TRP A 282 33.66 -14.60 15.01
N LEU A 283 34.52 -13.82 14.33
CA LEU A 283 34.09 -12.95 13.23
C LEU A 283 34.27 -13.52 11.82
N ASN A 284 35.15 -14.50 11.61
CA ASN A 284 35.35 -15.11 10.29
C ASN A 284 34.09 -15.77 9.71
N PRO A 285 33.29 -16.54 10.48
CA PRO A 285 32.05 -17.12 9.96
C PRO A 285 31.04 -16.07 9.48
N LEU A 286 31.00 -14.91 10.16
CA LEU A 286 30.16 -13.78 9.78
C LEU A 286 30.68 -13.13 8.49
N LYS A 287 32.00 -12.98 8.35
CA LYS A 287 32.63 -12.46 7.14
C LYS A 287 32.37 -13.35 5.92
N GLU A 288 32.53 -14.67 6.06
CA GLU A 288 32.22 -15.64 5.01
C GLU A 288 30.74 -15.56 4.59
N SER A 289 29.85 -15.39 5.56
CA SER A 289 28.41 -15.22 5.30
C SER A 289 28.14 -13.93 4.50
N LEU A 290 28.79 -12.82 4.85
CA LEU A 290 28.69 -11.56 4.08
C LEU A 290 29.23 -11.70 2.66
N GLU A 291 30.38 -12.37 2.50
CA GLU A 291 30.97 -12.64 1.19
C GLU A 291 30.03 -13.48 0.33
N PHE A 292 29.44 -14.54 0.88
CA PHE A 292 28.44 -15.37 0.18
C PHE A 292 27.24 -14.55 -0.30
N LEU A 293 26.66 -13.72 0.57
CA LEU A 293 25.53 -12.85 0.24
C LEU A 293 25.90 -11.81 -0.84
N SER A 294 27.13 -11.31 -0.80
CA SER A 294 27.64 -10.37 -1.80
C SER A 294 27.78 -11.04 -3.17
N VAL A 295 28.40 -12.23 -3.24
CA VAL A 295 28.56 -13.02 -4.46
C VAL A 295 27.20 -13.41 -5.05
N GLN A 296 26.25 -13.82 -4.21
CA GLN A 296 24.89 -14.15 -4.65
C GLN A 296 24.20 -12.94 -5.29
N SER A 297 24.35 -11.76 -4.68
CA SER A 297 23.77 -10.51 -5.21
C SER A 297 24.39 -10.10 -6.55
N GLU A 298 25.70 -10.29 -6.72
CA GLU A 298 26.41 -9.98 -7.96
C GLU A 298 26.07 -10.95 -9.08
N ARG A 299 25.97 -12.25 -8.80
CA ARG A 299 25.53 -13.26 -9.77
C ARG A 299 24.14 -12.93 -10.31
N GLN A 300 23.21 -12.53 -9.44
CA GLN A 300 21.88 -12.10 -9.86
C GLN A 300 21.91 -10.82 -10.70
N ALA A 301 22.73 -9.83 -10.32
CA ALA A 301 22.89 -8.61 -11.10
C ALA A 301 23.42 -8.91 -12.52
N LYS A 302 24.47 -9.73 -12.63
CA LYS A 302 25.04 -10.18 -13.91
C LYS A 302 24.01 -10.92 -14.77
N TYR A 303 23.22 -11.82 -14.18
CA TYR A 303 22.14 -12.51 -14.89
C TYR A 303 21.15 -11.54 -15.57
N PHE A 304 20.68 -10.50 -14.88
CA PHE A 304 19.74 -9.55 -15.46
C PHE A 304 20.39 -8.59 -16.47
N GLU A 305 21.68 -8.29 -16.32
CA GLU A 305 22.43 -7.54 -17.33
C GLU A 305 22.65 -8.35 -18.60
N GLU A 306 22.99 -9.62 -18.49
CA GLU A 306 23.08 -10.53 -19.63
C GLU A 306 21.71 -10.72 -20.28
N TYR A 307 20.65 -10.89 -19.48
CA TYR A 307 19.29 -10.97 -19.98
C TYR A 307 18.94 -9.71 -20.80
N LYS A 308 19.34 -8.52 -20.34
CA LYS A 308 19.19 -7.25 -21.10
C LYS A 308 19.95 -7.28 -22.43
N ARG A 309 21.20 -7.77 -22.42
CA ARG A 309 22.08 -7.79 -23.61
C ARG A 309 21.65 -8.83 -24.64
N LYS A 310 21.08 -9.97 -24.20
CA LYS A 310 20.55 -11.00 -25.10
C LYS A 310 19.50 -10.41 -26.04
N ALA A 311 19.57 -10.81 -27.32
CA ALA A 311 18.78 -10.25 -28.42
C ALA A 311 17.26 -10.25 -28.21
N THR A 312 16.77 -11.02 -27.22
CA THR A 312 15.38 -11.08 -26.76
C THR A 312 14.77 -9.71 -26.45
N PHE A 313 15.54 -8.72 -26.01
CA PHE A 313 14.98 -7.37 -25.80
C PHE A 313 14.82 -6.55 -27.06
N ARG A 314 15.72 -6.67 -28.03
CA ARG A 314 15.60 -5.94 -29.30
C ARG A 314 14.39 -6.44 -30.08
N SER A 315 14.21 -7.76 -30.16
CA SER A 315 13.04 -8.37 -30.82
C SER A 315 11.72 -8.06 -30.10
N GLN A 316 11.69 -8.14 -28.77
CA GLN A 316 10.48 -7.76 -28.00
C GLN A 316 10.15 -6.27 -28.13
N CYS A 317 11.15 -5.38 -28.09
CA CYS A 317 10.94 -3.95 -28.30
C CYS A 317 10.33 -3.66 -29.67
N GLN A 318 10.87 -4.25 -30.73
CA GLN A 318 10.35 -4.10 -32.10
C GLN A 318 8.91 -4.63 -32.21
N TYR A 319 8.64 -5.81 -31.65
CA TYR A 319 7.29 -6.38 -31.62
C TYR A 319 6.28 -5.46 -30.94
N PHE A 320 6.63 -4.91 -29.77
CA PHE A 320 5.74 -3.99 -29.06
C PHE A 320 5.62 -2.65 -29.79
N ALA A 321 6.66 -2.17 -30.47
CA ALA A 321 6.63 -0.95 -31.29
C ALA A 321 5.64 -1.08 -32.45
N GLN A 322 5.74 -2.17 -33.22
CA GLN A 322 4.79 -2.47 -34.32
C GLN A 322 3.34 -2.54 -33.81
N LYS A 323 3.11 -3.21 -32.66
CA LYS A 323 1.78 -3.27 -32.05
C LYS A 323 1.27 -1.92 -31.56
N THR A 324 2.13 -1.07 -31.00
CA THR A 324 1.73 0.28 -30.59
C THR A 324 1.40 1.16 -31.78
N ASP A 325 2.15 1.03 -32.88
CA ASP A 325 1.91 1.79 -34.11
C ASP A 325 0.58 1.39 -34.75
N LEU A 326 0.29 0.09 -34.85
CA LEU A 326 -0.99 -0.41 -35.33
C LEU A 326 -2.16 0.08 -34.45
N MET A 327 -1.99 0.06 -33.12
CA MET A 327 -2.99 0.61 -32.19
C MET A 327 -3.24 2.10 -32.44
N TYR A 328 -2.17 2.86 -32.66
CA TYR A 328 -2.24 4.30 -32.94
C TYR A 328 -2.92 4.57 -34.28
N GLN A 329 -2.55 3.87 -35.35
CA GLN A 329 -3.17 4.01 -36.67
C GLN A 329 -4.68 3.71 -36.61
N ASN A 330 -5.08 2.63 -35.94
CA ASN A 330 -6.50 2.30 -35.74
C ASN A 330 -7.23 3.39 -34.95
N ARG A 331 -6.58 3.96 -33.92
CA ARG A 331 -7.16 5.06 -33.15
C ARG A 331 -7.30 6.33 -33.99
N LYS A 332 -6.30 6.66 -34.82
CA LYS A 332 -6.31 7.80 -35.74
C LYS A 332 -7.45 7.63 -36.76
N ARG A 333 -7.59 6.45 -37.37
CA ARG A 333 -8.69 6.13 -38.30
C ARG A 333 -10.08 6.31 -37.67
N ARG A 334 -10.28 5.85 -36.43
CA ARG A 334 -11.55 6.07 -35.71
C ARG A 334 -11.80 7.55 -35.43
N TYR A 335 -10.76 8.29 -35.04
CA TYR A 335 -10.88 9.72 -34.77
C TYR A 335 -11.20 10.52 -36.04
N THR A 336 -10.54 10.25 -37.16
CA THR A 336 -10.82 10.91 -38.44
C THR A 336 -12.23 10.62 -38.93
N LYS A 337 -12.71 9.38 -38.75
CA LYS A 337 -14.10 9.02 -39.08
C LYS A 337 -15.09 9.82 -38.22
N MET A 338 -14.88 9.85 -36.91
CA MET A 338 -15.70 10.63 -35.98
C MET A 338 -15.71 12.13 -36.32
N LEU A 339 -14.56 12.67 -36.75
CA LEU A 339 -14.41 14.08 -37.11
C LEU A 339 -15.20 14.47 -38.36
N ASN A 340 -15.23 13.60 -39.36
CA ASN A 340 -15.92 13.87 -40.62
C ASN A 340 -17.43 13.58 -40.52
N ASP A 341 -17.80 12.46 -39.91
CA ASP A 341 -19.17 11.92 -40.01
C ASP A 341 -20.09 12.44 -38.89
N ASP A 342 -19.58 12.59 -37.66
CA ASP A 342 -20.43 12.77 -36.47
C ASP A 342 -20.23 14.11 -35.75
N LEU A 343 -18.99 14.59 -35.60
CA LEU A 343 -18.69 15.82 -34.85
C LEU A 343 -19.43 17.07 -35.35
N PRO A 344 -19.63 17.30 -36.67
CA PRO A 344 -20.35 18.46 -37.16
C PRO A 344 -21.82 18.51 -36.73
N PHE A 345 -22.42 17.34 -36.43
CA PHE A 345 -23.84 17.22 -36.08
C PHE A 345 -24.09 17.08 -34.58
N VAL A 346 -23.06 17.29 -33.75
CA VAL A 346 -23.16 17.13 -32.30
C VAL A 346 -24.02 18.22 -31.69
N THR A 347 -25.01 17.79 -30.92
CA THR A 347 -25.94 18.68 -30.22
C THR A 347 -26.15 18.19 -28.78
N PRO A 348 -25.91 19.01 -27.75
CA PRO A 348 -25.92 18.57 -26.35
C PRO A 348 -27.25 17.95 -25.89
N PHE A 349 -28.36 18.46 -26.40
CA PHE A 349 -29.71 18.13 -25.93
C PHE A 349 -30.29 16.84 -26.55
N PHE A 350 -29.75 16.37 -27.68
CA PHE A 350 -30.23 15.15 -28.32
C PHE A 350 -29.54 13.93 -27.74
N ARG A 351 -30.31 12.92 -27.34
CA ARG A 351 -29.78 11.72 -26.67
C ARG A 351 -28.80 10.91 -27.53
N THR A 352 -29.02 10.88 -28.85
CA THR A 352 -28.24 10.06 -29.80
C THR A 352 -27.08 10.82 -30.44
N ARG A 353 -27.20 12.16 -30.59
CA ARG A 353 -26.21 13.04 -31.22
C ARG A 353 -25.41 13.88 -30.21
N ASN A 354 -25.53 13.61 -28.92
CA ASN A 354 -24.69 14.28 -27.94
C ASN A 354 -23.25 13.73 -27.97
N LEU A 355 -22.32 14.58 -27.54
CA LEU A 355 -20.90 14.24 -27.49
C LEU A 355 -20.59 12.95 -26.69
N PRO A 356 -21.21 12.66 -25.53
CA PRO A 356 -21.03 11.38 -24.86
C PRO A 356 -21.39 10.16 -25.72
N ALA A 357 -22.52 10.20 -26.43
CA ALA A 357 -22.98 9.11 -27.28
C ALA A 357 -22.04 8.90 -28.47
N VAL A 358 -21.62 10.00 -29.13
CA VAL A 358 -20.66 9.95 -30.24
C VAL A 358 -19.32 9.36 -29.80
N LEU A 359 -18.77 9.82 -28.67
CA LEU A 359 -17.53 9.26 -28.13
C LEU A 359 -17.68 7.77 -27.77
N LYS A 360 -18.84 7.36 -27.23
CA LYS A 360 -19.14 5.96 -26.91
C LYS A 360 -19.23 5.09 -28.16
N ALA A 361 -19.87 5.56 -29.23
CA ALA A 361 -19.99 4.86 -30.51
C ALA A 361 -18.62 4.55 -31.13
N HIS A 362 -17.67 5.49 -31.05
CA HIS A 362 -16.30 5.33 -31.56
C HIS A 362 -15.31 4.68 -30.58
N LYS A 363 -15.81 4.17 -29.44
CA LYS A 363 -15.04 3.48 -28.39
C LYS A 363 -13.94 4.35 -27.77
N PHE A 364 -14.24 5.61 -27.45
CA PHE A 364 -13.34 6.58 -26.82
C PHE A 364 -13.61 6.84 -25.33
#